data_AF-A0A410YJJ1-F1
#
_entry.id   AF-A0A410YJJ1-F1
#
_cell.length_a   1.000
_cell.length_b   1.000
_cell.length_c   1.000
_cell.angle_alpha   90.00
_cell.angle_beta   90.00
_cell.angle_gamma   90.00
#
_symmetry.space_group_name_H-M   'P 1'
#
loop_
_entity.id
_entity.type
_entity.pdbx_description
1 polymer ?
#
loop_
_entity_poly.entity_id
_entity_poly.type
_entity_poly.pdbx_seq_one_letter_code
_entity_poly.pdbx_strand_id
1 'polypeptide(L)'
;MRRELVTWSIVLGLIIVAFITTVLIVNSTLFSAGGFVRSYLGALARHDMASALQISDIQLPEEFGASSDDGAGATPIDTTGAGSMLLAGSHDLLRPSALSTLDDIELVDRTINADGTETVTFDFVLDGTASSSTFTVERDGTSFGVFADWKFVTPPLEIVRLTVTNSQEFSANGSEFVTPSFGAAAPYVVLTPSSFEISHTSAFLKADPIMVSAVEPGATVRANLEVVANEAMVSHVQREVNDYLDECATQVVLLPTGCPFGQPMSNRIVTSPEWSIANYPAVSLVPGSEAGTWLMPTTDAAAHLKVDVRSIFDGSVSTFDQDVDFTSSYLVTLMPDDELLVTEQFPN
;
A
#
# COMPACT_ATOMS: atom_id res chain seq x y z
N MET A 1 8.06 62.75 47.77
CA MET A 1 6.74 62.07 47.82
C MET A 1 5.84 62.32 46.59
N ARG A 2 5.20 63.48 46.36
CA ARG A 2 4.26 63.62 45.20
C ARG A 2 4.91 63.45 43.82
N ARG A 3 6.11 63.98 43.59
CA ARG A 3 6.82 63.83 42.30
C ARG A 3 7.27 62.39 42.05
N GLU A 4 7.78 61.71 43.08
CA GLU A 4 8.20 60.31 42.99
C GLU A 4 7.01 59.37 42.72
N LEU A 5 5.86 59.60 43.36
CA LEU A 5 4.64 58.86 43.06
C LEU A 5 4.20 59.06 41.60
N VAL A 6 4.30 60.28 41.07
CA VAL A 6 3.99 60.56 39.65
C VAL A 6 4.98 59.85 38.72
N THR A 7 6.29 59.87 39.00
CA THR A 7 7.27 59.13 38.17
C THR A 7 7.05 57.63 38.23
N TRP A 8 6.81 57.05 39.41
CA TRP A 8 6.52 55.62 39.55
C TRP A 8 5.20 55.22 38.87
N SER A 9 4.16 56.06 38.92
CA SER A 9 2.92 55.83 38.16
C SER A 9 3.14 55.90 36.65
N ILE A 10 3.97 56.83 36.16
CA ILE A 10 4.33 56.90 34.73
C ILE A 10 5.12 55.67 34.29
N VAL A 11 6.12 55.26 35.08
CA VAL A 11 6.92 54.05 34.81
C VAL A 11 6.04 52.81 34.81
N LEU A 12 5.17 52.65 35.81
CA LEU A 12 4.21 51.54 35.87
C LEU A 12 3.26 51.55 34.66
N GLY A 13 2.74 52.71 34.28
CA GLY A 13 1.90 52.85 33.09
C GLY A 13 2.62 52.44 31.81
N LEU A 14 3.89 52.84 31.64
CA LEU A 14 4.71 52.43 30.49
C LEU A 14 4.96 50.92 30.47
N ILE A 15 5.23 50.30 31.62
CA ILE A 15 5.41 48.84 31.73
C ILE A 15 4.12 48.11 31.34
N ILE A 16 2.97 48.59 31.81
CA ILE A 16 1.67 47.98 31.47
C ILE A 16 1.39 48.09 29.97
N VAL A 17 1.62 49.25 29.37
CA VAL A 17 1.45 49.43 27.91
C VAL A 17 2.41 48.53 27.14
N ALA A 18 3.67 48.43 27.55
CA ALA A 18 4.64 47.53 26.93
C ALA A 18 4.22 46.06 27.04
N PHE A 19 3.71 45.64 28.21
CA PHE A 19 3.19 44.30 28.44
C PHE A 19 1.97 44.01 27.54
N ILE A 20 0.96 44.88 27.52
CA ILE A 20 -0.24 44.72 26.67
C ILE A 20 0.16 44.66 25.20
N THR A 21 1.06 45.53 24.76
CA THR A 21 1.56 45.53 23.37
C THR A 21 2.25 44.21 23.04
N THR A 22 3.07 43.69 23.96
CA THR A 22 3.74 42.39 23.79
C THR A 22 2.73 41.25 23.71
N VAL A 23 1.74 41.23 24.62
CA VAL A 23 0.67 40.21 24.61
C VAL A 23 -0.11 40.26 23.31
N LEU A 24 -0.49 41.44 22.81
CA LEU A 24 -1.20 41.58 21.54
C LEU A 24 -0.36 41.07 20.37
N ILE A 25 0.93 41.42 20.30
CA ILE A 25 1.84 40.95 19.26
C ILE A 25 1.96 39.42 19.31
N VAL A 26 2.21 38.85 20.49
CA VAL A 26 2.38 37.41 20.69
C VAL A 26 1.07 36.66 20.38
N ASN A 27 -0.08 37.19 20.76
CA ASN A 27 -1.38 36.59 20.48
C ASN A 27 -1.78 36.69 19.00
N SER A 28 -1.33 37.74 18.31
CA SER A 28 -1.56 37.88 16.86
C SER A 28 -0.64 37.01 16.01
N THR A 29 0.51 36.60 16.54
CA THR A 29 1.52 35.82 15.82
C THR A 29 1.52 34.36 16.29
N LEU A 30 2.05 34.09 17.48
CA LEU A 30 2.27 32.73 18.01
C LEU A 30 0.98 32.07 18.49
N PHE A 31 0.14 32.77 19.26
CA PHE A 31 -1.14 32.24 19.76
C PHE A 31 -2.31 32.63 18.84
N SER A 32 -2.05 32.65 17.53
CA SER A 32 -3.07 32.84 16.50
C SER A 32 -3.44 31.49 15.87
N ALA A 33 -4.58 31.42 15.15
CA ALA A 33 -4.99 30.22 14.42
C ALA A 33 -3.87 29.65 13.54
N GLY A 34 -3.21 30.50 12.76
CA GLY A 34 -2.06 30.07 11.94
C GLY A 34 -0.81 29.73 12.76
N GLY A 35 -0.59 30.38 13.91
CA GLY A 35 0.50 30.00 14.82
C GLY A 35 0.32 28.59 15.38
N PHE A 36 -0.90 28.26 15.78
CA PHE A 36 -1.29 26.93 16.23
C PHE A 36 -1.09 25.86 15.14
N VAL A 37 -1.67 26.05 13.94
CA VAL A 37 -1.50 25.09 12.83
C VAL A 37 -0.04 24.98 12.39
N ARG A 38 0.70 26.08 12.36
CA ARG A 38 2.15 26.05 12.07
C ARG A 38 2.94 25.28 13.11
N SER A 39 2.53 25.30 14.39
CA SER A 39 3.17 24.51 15.44
C SER A 39 2.98 23.00 15.21
N TYR A 40 1.78 22.60 14.77
CA TYR A 40 1.46 21.23 14.35
C TYR A 40 2.28 20.81 13.12
N LEU A 41 2.25 21.58 12.04
CA LEU A 41 3.03 21.30 10.82
C LEU A 41 4.53 21.26 11.12
N GLY A 42 5.01 22.14 12.01
CA GLY A 42 6.39 22.13 12.46
C GLY A 42 6.76 20.87 13.27
N ALA A 43 5.81 20.26 13.99
CA ALA A 43 6.03 18.98 14.65
C ALA A 43 6.18 17.85 13.62
N LEU A 44 5.33 17.81 12.59
CA LEU A 44 5.46 16.88 11.46
C LEU A 44 6.81 17.02 10.75
N ALA A 45 7.22 18.25 10.43
CA ALA A 45 8.50 18.54 9.79
C ALA A 45 9.73 18.09 10.60
N ARG A 46 9.61 18.01 11.94
CA ARG A 46 10.67 17.49 12.82
C ARG A 46 10.56 15.98 13.07
N HIS A 47 9.63 15.29 12.39
CA HIS A 47 9.23 13.91 12.67
C HIS A 47 8.86 13.67 14.14
N ASP A 48 8.37 14.71 14.84
CA ASP A 48 7.96 14.66 16.23
C ASP A 48 6.47 14.34 16.31
N MET A 49 6.15 13.07 16.07
CA MET A 49 4.77 12.58 16.05
C MET A 49 4.07 12.77 17.39
N ALA A 50 4.77 12.60 18.50
CA ALA A 50 4.20 12.76 19.84
C ALA A 50 3.70 14.20 20.05
N SER A 51 4.52 15.19 19.67
CA SER A 51 4.09 16.60 19.71
C SER A 51 2.94 16.88 18.73
N ALA A 52 2.97 16.30 17.52
CA ALA A 52 1.90 16.49 16.54
C ALA A 52 0.54 15.98 17.09
N LEU A 53 0.52 14.75 17.62
CA LEU A 53 -0.66 14.14 18.24
C LEU A 53 -1.16 14.94 19.44
N GLN A 54 -0.25 15.40 20.31
CA GLN A 54 -0.59 16.22 21.46
C GLN A 54 -1.22 17.55 21.06
N ILE A 55 -0.66 18.26 20.06
CA ILE A 55 -1.21 19.53 19.57
C ILE A 55 -2.60 19.33 18.96
N SER A 56 -2.82 18.19 18.30
CA SER A 56 -4.11 17.84 17.72
C SER A 56 -5.13 17.24 18.68
N ASP A 57 -4.78 17.09 19.96
CA ASP A 57 -5.58 16.39 20.98
C ASP A 57 -6.03 14.97 20.53
N ILE A 58 -5.09 14.21 19.97
CA ILE A 58 -5.31 12.83 19.53
C ILE A 58 -4.66 11.88 20.53
N GLN A 59 -5.47 11.07 21.22
CA GLN A 59 -4.99 10.03 22.12
C GLN A 59 -5.03 8.67 21.43
N LEU A 60 -3.87 8.03 21.34
CA LEU A 60 -3.76 6.64 20.90
C LEU A 60 -3.86 5.72 22.14
N PRO A 61 -4.67 4.65 22.11
CA PRO A 61 -4.69 3.64 23.17
C PRO A 61 -3.28 3.13 23.57
N GLU A 62 -3.05 2.81 24.85
CA GLU A 62 -1.72 2.43 25.35
C GLU A 62 -1.18 1.09 24.78
N GLU A 63 -2.01 0.30 24.10
CA GLU A 63 -1.63 -1.02 23.55
C GLU A 63 -0.81 -0.95 22.23
N PHE A 64 -0.49 0.26 21.76
CA PHE A 64 0.14 0.61 20.47
C PHE A 64 1.63 0.20 20.30
N GLY A 65 2.12 -0.74 21.10
CA GLY A 65 3.46 -1.33 20.97
C GLY A 65 3.46 -2.77 20.49
N ALA A 66 2.30 -3.43 20.41
CA ALA A 66 2.20 -4.79 19.89
C ALA A 66 1.79 -4.73 18.42
N SER A 67 2.73 -5.04 17.53
CA SER A 67 2.42 -5.48 16.17
C SER A 67 1.44 -6.65 16.26
N SER A 68 0.16 -6.40 15.97
CA SER A 68 -0.78 -7.48 15.71
C SER A 68 -0.57 -7.91 14.26
N ASP A 69 0.07 -9.06 14.06
CA ASP A 69 0.35 -9.66 12.73
C ASP A 69 -0.92 -9.96 11.91
N ASP A 70 -2.11 -9.76 12.49
CA ASP A 70 -3.41 -10.09 11.89
C ASP A 70 -4.21 -8.86 11.42
N GLY A 71 -3.67 -7.64 11.55
CA GLY A 71 -4.36 -6.40 11.13
C GLY A 71 -5.69 -6.14 11.87
N ALA A 72 -5.97 -6.86 12.97
CA ALA A 72 -7.23 -6.78 13.70
C ALA A 72 -7.30 -5.60 14.69
N GLY A 73 -6.25 -4.77 14.76
CA GLY A 73 -6.08 -3.68 15.72
C GLY A 73 -6.88 -2.39 15.48
N ALA A 74 -7.92 -2.40 14.63
CA ALA A 74 -8.78 -1.24 14.40
C ALA A 74 -9.70 -0.99 15.62
N THR A 75 -9.11 -0.47 16.70
CA THR A 75 -9.85 0.11 17.82
C THR A 75 -10.21 1.56 17.47
N PRO A 76 -11.40 2.08 17.83
CA PRO A 76 -11.73 3.48 17.58
C PRO A 76 -10.73 4.42 18.27
N ILE A 77 -10.23 5.45 17.56
CA ILE A 77 -9.46 6.53 18.20
C ILE A 77 -10.38 7.29 19.16
N ASP A 78 -9.97 7.40 20.43
CA ASP A 78 -10.62 8.29 21.38
C ASP A 78 -10.13 9.72 21.11
N THR A 79 -10.95 10.51 20.42
CA THR A 79 -10.76 11.95 20.32
C THR A 79 -11.77 12.59 21.25
N THR A 80 -11.37 13.51 22.13
CA THR A 80 -12.29 14.12 23.12
C THR A 80 -13.35 15.07 22.50
N GLY A 81 -13.45 15.11 21.16
CA GLY A 81 -14.46 15.83 20.37
C GLY A 81 -15.11 14.97 19.26
N ALA A 82 -15.89 15.61 18.37
CA ALA A 82 -16.80 15.00 17.37
C ALA A 82 -16.19 14.00 16.35
N GLY A 83 -14.91 13.61 16.47
CA GLY A 83 -14.18 12.73 15.55
C GLY A 83 -14.14 11.24 15.93
N SER A 84 -14.54 10.85 17.14
CA SER A 84 -14.31 9.49 17.67
C SER A 84 -15.04 8.37 16.90
N MET A 85 -16.12 8.70 16.18
CA MET A 85 -16.86 7.73 15.37
C MET A 85 -16.32 7.56 13.93
N LEU A 86 -15.45 8.46 13.46
CA LEU A 86 -14.96 8.49 12.08
C LEU A 86 -13.71 7.61 11.85
N LEU A 87 -13.00 7.20 12.91
CA LEU A 87 -11.64 6.67 12.81
C LEU A 87 -11.56 5.18 13.19
N ALA A 88 -12.43 4.34 12.61
CA ALA A 88 -12.38 2.89 12.74
C ALA A 88 -11.40 2.23 11.73
N GLY A 89 -10.22 2.84 11.55
CA GLY A 89 -9.18 2.35 10.64
C GLY A 89 -8.02 1.68 11.39
N SER A 90 -7.17 0.95 10.66
CA SER A 90 -5.88 0.54 11.22
C SER A 90 -5.02 1.78 11.48
N HIS A 91 -4.26 1.75 12.58
CA HIS A 91 -3.32 2.79 12.97
C HIS A 91 -1.88 2.45 12.63
N ASP A 92 -1.64 1.41 11.84
CA ASP A 92 -0.29 0.95 11.52
C ASP A 92 0.55 1.99 10.79
N LEU A 93 -0.09 2.89 10.03
CA LEU A 93 0.56 4.01 9.35
C LEU A 93 0.73 5.26 10.23
N LEU A 94 0.20 5.26 11.46
CA LEU A 94 0.46 6.28 12.48
C LEU A 94 1.77 5.96 13.23
N ARG A 95 2.88 5.92 12.50
CA ARG A 95 4.21 5.65 13.06
C ARG A 95 5.23 6.70 12.59
N PRO A 96 6.27 7.02 13.40
CA PRO A 96 7.28 8.00 13.00
C PRO A 96 8.00 7.65 11.70
N SER A 97 8.27 6.37 11.45
CA SER A 97 8.90 5.88 10.21
C SER A 97 8.05 6.06 8.97
N ALA A 98 6.75 6.28 9.13
CA ALA A 98 5.82 6.53 8.04
C ALA A 98 5.62 8.03 7.77
N LEU A 99 6.22 8.94 8.56
CA LEU A 99 6.10 10.38 8.32
C LEU A 99 6.94 10.83 7.11
N SER A 100 6.30 11.58 6.22
CA SER A 100 6.91 12.25 5.08
C SER A 100 7.79 13.44 5.50
N THR A 101 8.67 13.86 4.61
CA THR A 101 9.41 15.11 4.74
C THR A 101 8.49 16.30 4.44
N LEU A 102 8.59 17.35 5.25
CA LEU A 102 7.77 18.55 5.15
C LEU A 102 8.64 19.80 5.28
N ASP A 103 8.76 20.55 4.21
CA ASP A 103 9.61 21.73 4.10
C ASP A 103 8.82 22.97 3.64
N ASP A 104 9.45 24.14 3.74
CA ASP A 104 8.95 25.42 3.20
C ASP A 104 7.50 25.79 3.62
N ILE A 105 7.18 25.60 4.91
CA ILE A 105 5.84 25.82 5.44
C ILE A 105 5.49 27.32 5.50
N GLU A 106 4.58 27.77 4.66
CA GLU A 106 4.11 29.16 4.57
C GLU A 106 2.59 29.26 4.77
N LEU A 107 2.16 30.23 5.58
CA LEU A 107 0.74 30.57 5.72
C LEU A 107 0.35 31.49 4.56
N VAL A 108 -0.52 31.02 3.66
CA VAL A 108 -0.89 31.76 2.44
C VAL A 108 -2.27 32.38 2.49
N ASP A 109 -3.20 31.81 3.26
CA ASP A 109 -4.52 32.40 3.49
C ASP A 109 -5.00 32.24 4.94
N ARG A 110 -5.79 33.20 5.40
CA ARG A 110 -6.49 33.17 6.69
C ARG A 110 -7.81 33.89 6.56
N THR A 111 -8.89 33.18 6.89
CA THR A 111 -10.25 33.71 6.90
C THR A 111 -10.93 33.43 8.23
N ILE A 112 -11.57 34.45 8.81
CA ILE A 112 -12.46 34.29 9.97
C ILE A 112 -13.86 34.03 9.45
N ASN A 113 -14.43 32.89 9.83
CA ASN A 113 -15.74 32.45 9.39
C ASN A 113 -16.86 33.11 10.22
N ALA A 114 -18.09 33.09 9.68
CA ALA A 114 -19.24 33.72 10.32
C ALA A 114 -19.63 33.08 11.67
N ASP A 115 -19.27 31.81 11.89
CA ASP A 115 -19.49 31.06 13.12
C ASP A 115 -18.41 31.29 14.19
N GLY A 116 -17.37 32.07 13.87
CA GLY A 116 -16.25 32.36 14.76
C GLY A 116 -15.08 31.37 14.68
N THR A 117 -15.18 30.33 13.84
CA THR A 117 -14.04 29.49 13.48
C THR A 117 -13.08 30.26 12.56
N GLU A 118 -11.81 29.86 12.52
CA GLU A 118 -10.82 30.41 11.58
C GLU A 118 -10.34 29.30 10.64
N THR A 119 -10.37 29.59 9.34
CA THR A 119 -9.80 28.73 8.30
C THR A 119 -8.45 29.28 7.88
N VAL A 120 -7.42 28.43 7.88
CA VAL A 120 -6.05 28.77 7.51
C VAL A 120 -5.53 27.81 6.45
N THR A 121 -4.89 28.35 5.41
CA THR A 121 -4.30 27.56 4.32
C THR A 121 -2.79 27.71 4.35
N PHE A 122 -2.10 26.57 4.30
CA PHE A 122 -0.65 26.51 4.27
C PHE A 122 -0.18 25.88 2.97
N ASP A 123 0.81 26.49 2.34
CA ASP A 123 1.62 25.88 1.29
C ASP A 123 2.90 25.31 1.89
N PHE A 124 3.40 24.22 1.31
CA PHE A 124 4.60 23.51 1.75
C PHE A 124 5.12 22.58 0.65
N VAL A 125 6.32 22.04 0.86
CA VAL A 125 6.90 20.96 0.04
C VAL A 125 6.79 19.65 0.81
N LEU A 126 6.06 18.68 0.26
CA LEU A 126 5.80 17.36 0.82
C LEU A 126 6.52 16.31 -0.03
N ASP A 127 7.56 15.66 0.52
CA ASP A 127 8.45 14.74 -0.22
C ASP A 127 8.89 15.28 -1.59
N GLY A 128 9.34 16.54 -1.60
CA GLY A 128 9.78 17.23 -2.81
C GLY A 128 8.67 17.75 -3.73
N THR A 129 7.40 17.53 -3.38
CA THR A 129 6.23 17.96 -4.17
C THR A 129 5.52 19.14 -3.51
N ALA A 130 5.38 20.26 -4.23
CA ALA A 130 4.61 21.41 -3.75
C ALA A 130 3.15 21.03 -3.51
N SER A 131 2.65 21.28 -2.30
CA SER A 131 1.35 20.88 -1.80
C SER A 131 0.74 21.97 -0.92
N SER A 132 -0.56 21.87 -0.66
CA SER A 132 -1.30 22.82 0.18
C SER A 132 -2.32 22.09 1.04
N SER A 133 -2.52 22.53 2.28
CA SER A 133 -3.55 22.03 3.18
C SER A 133 -4.33 23.16 3.82
N THR A 134 -5.63 22.97 3.97
CA THR A 134 -6.52 23.92 4.65
C THR A 134 -7.06 23.31 5.94
N PHE A 135 -6.90 24.04 7.03
CA PHE A 135 -7.32 23.62 8.37
C PHE A 135 -8.36 24.58 8.91
N THR A 136 -9.37 24.05 9.60
CA THR A 136 -10.34 24.85 10.34
C THR A 136 -10.13 24.64 11.83
N VAL A 137 -9.96 25.75 12.55
CA VAL A 137 -9.68 25.77 13.98
C VAL A 137 -10.65 26.70 14.70
N GLU A 138 -10.86 26.45 15.99
CA GLU A 138 -11.67 27.30 16.84
C GLU A 138 -10.97 27.58 18.16
N ARG A 139 -11.38 28.68 18.82
CA ARG A 139 -10.81 29.06 20.12
C ARG A 139 -11.28 28.11 21.20
N ASP A 140 -10.35 27.64 22.03
CA ASP A 140 -10.61 26.71 23.13
C ASP A 140 -10.15 27.26 24.48
N GLY A 141 -10.51 28.52 24.75
CA GLY A 141 -10.17 29.19 26.00
C GLY A 141 -8.88 30.01 25.93
N THR A 142 -8.20 30.13 27.07
CA THR A 142 -6.98 30.94 27.19
C THR A 142 -5.98 30.40 28.20
N SER A 143 -4.72 30.29 27.78
CA SER A 143 -3.58 29.99 28.63
C SER A 143 -3.07 31.26 29.32
N PHE A 144 -2.67 31.13 30.59
CA PHE A 144 -2.19 32.22 31.45
C PHE A 144 -3.12 33.45 31.50
N GLY A 145 -4.41 33.26 31.20
CA GLY A 145 -5.46 34.28 31.22
C GLY A 145 -5.40 35.33 30.10
N VAL A 146 -4.45 35.24 29.16
CA VAL A 146 -4.26 36.26 28.11
C VAL A 146 -3.92 35.70 26.72
N PHE A 147 -3.43 34.47 26.63
CA PHE A 147 -3.05 33.86 25.35
C PHE A 147 -4.16 32.94 24.89
N ALA A 148 -4.59 33.06 23.64
CA ALA A 148 -5.66 32.23 23.10
C ALA A 148 -5.20 30.78 22.92
N ASP A 149 -6.01 29.85 23.39
CA ASP A 149 -5.88 28.44 23.06
C ASP A 149 -6.75 28.11 21.85
N TRP A 150 -6.34 27.08 21.11
CA TRP A 150 -6.96 26.69 19.85
C TRP A 150 -7.07 25.18 19.79
N LYS A 151 -8.10 24.71 19.09
CA LYS A 151 -8.26 23.31 18.72
C LYS A 151 -8.71 23.18 17.28
N PHE A 152 -8.45 22.02 16.69
CA PHE A 152 -8.98 21.69 15.37
C PHE A 152 -10.47 21.40 15.45
N VAL A 153 -11.24 21.99 14.53
CA VAL A 153 -12.66 21.64 14.34
C VAL A 153 -12.76 20.26 13.69
N THR A 154 -11.96 20.03 12.65
CA THR A 154 -11.76 18.73 12.02
C THR A 154 -10.37 18.23 12.39
N PRO A 155 -10.23 17.08 13.07
CA PRO A 155 -8.92 16.51 13.38
C PRO A 155 -8.05 16.42 12.11
N PRO A 156 -6.75 16.71 12.18
CA PRO A 156 -5.84 16.65 11.03
C PRO A 156 -5.45 15.21 10.73
N LEU A 157 -6.47 14.40 10.43
CA LEU A 157 -6.41 12.98 10.12
C LEU A 157 -7.17 12.71 8.83
N GLU A 158 -6.68 11.74 8.06
CA GLU A 158 -7.31 11.23 6.86
C GLU A 158 -7.38 9.70 6.88
N ILE A 159 -8.26 9.15 6.05
CA ILE A 159 -8.36 7.71 5.83
C ILE A 159 -7.80 7.37 4.45
N VAL A 160 -6.72 6.61 4.39
CA VAL A 160 -6.26 5.94 3.18
C VAL A 160 -6.97 4.59 3.07
N ARG A 161 -7.89 4.45 2.12
CA ARG A 161 -8.49 3.16 1.76
C ARG A 161 -7.60 2.49 0.73
N LEU A 162 -6.71 1.63 1.21
CA LEU A 162 -5.77 0.88 0.39
C LEU A 162 -6.37 -0.46 -0.01
N THR A 163 -6.37 -0.76 -1.29
CA THR A 163 -6.57 -2.12 -1.82
C THR A 163 -5.23 -2.64 -2.31
N VAL A 164 -4.79 -3.77 -1.77
CA VAL A 164 -3.66 -4.52 -2.33
C VAL A 164 -4.24 -5.68 -3.13
N THR A 165 -4.02 -5.68 -4.43
CA THR A 165 -4.55 -6.68 -5.35
C THR A 165 -3.51 -7.77 -5.54
N ASN A 166 -3.92 -9.04 -5.51
CA ASN A 166 -3.08 -10.25 -5.70
C ASN A 166 -2.01 -10.51 -4.62
N SER A 167 -2.01 -9.74 -3.54
CA SER A 167 -1.25 -10.00 -2.31
C SER A 167 -2.00 -9.41 -1.12
N GLN A 168 -1.59 -9.78 0.10
CA GLN A 168 -1.96 -9.04 1.31
C GLN A 168 -0.81 -8.18 1.82
N GLU A 169 0.42 -8.48 1.43
CA GLU A 169 1.62 -7.81 1.90
C GLU A 169 1.88 -6.55 1.09
N PHE A 170 2.30 -5.49 1.77
CA PHE A 170 2.78 -4.26 1.16
C PHE A 170 3.82 -3.61 2.08
N SER A 171 4.59 -2.70 1.52
CA SER A 171 5.46 -1.81 2.26
C SER A 171 4.93 -0.39 2.15
N ALA A 172 5.02 0.38 3.22
CA ALA A 172 4.80 1.83 3.20
C ALA A 172 6.02 2.52 3.80
N ASN A 173 6.66 3.42 3.04
CA ASN A 173 7.89 4.12 3.42
C ASN A 173 8.98 3.17 3.98
N GLY A 174 9.11 1.99 3.34
CA GLY A 174 10.10 0.96 3.69
C GLY A 174 9.76 0.08 4.92
N SER A 175 8.61 0.28 5.56
CA SER A 175 8.10 -0.61 6.61
C SER A 175 7.11 -1.61 6.03
N GLU A 176 7.16 -2.87 6.43
CA GLU A 176 6.29 -3.95 5.92
C GLU A 176 5.00 -4.09 6.73
N PHE A 177 3.91 -4.39 6.03
CA PHE A 177 2.56 -4.52 6.57
C PHE A 177 1.77 -5.59 5.83
N VAL A 178 0.70 -6.08 6.48
CA VAL A 178 -0.24 -7.03 5.90
C VAL A 178 -1.65 -6.43 5.97
N THR A 179 -2.39 -6.51 4.88
CA THR A 179 -3.81 -6.10 4.86
C THR A 179 -4.68 -7.13 5.58
N PRO A 180 -5.71 -6.71 6.34
CA PRO A 180 -6.57 -7.63 7.11
C PRO A 180 -7.31 -8.67 6.25
N SER A 181 -7.51 -8.39 4.96
CA SER A 181 -8.27 -9.24 4.05
C SER A 181 -7.80 -9.08 2.61
N PHE A 182 -7.60 -10.21 1.93
CA PHE A 182 -7.19 -10.26 0.53
C PHE A 182 -8.18 -9.58 -0.41
N GLY A 183 -7.67 -8.71 -1.30
CA GLY A 183 -8.44 -8.09 -2.37
C GLY A 183 -9.54 -7.11 -1.92
N ALA A 184 -9.64 -6.80 -0.63
CA ALA A 184 -10.60 -5.84 -0.11
C ALA A 184 -9.92 -4.55 0.35
N ALA A 185 -10.65 -3.44 0.28
CA ALA A 185 -10.14 -2.13 0.72
C ALA A 185 -10.04 -2.08 2.25
N ALA A 186 -8.83 -1.83 2.75
CA ALA A 186 -8.52 -1.65 4.16
C ALA A 186 -8.34 -0.16 4.48
N PRO A 187 -9.02 0.38 5.51
CA PRO A 187 -8.85 1.76 5.94
C PRO A 187 -7.62 1.90 6.86
N TYR A 188 -6.71 2.81 6.52
CA TYR A 188 -5.57 3.21 7.34
C TYR A 188 -5.68 4.68 7.72
N VAL A 189 -5.50 5.00 9.00
CA VAL A 189 -5.51 6.38 9.49
C VAL A 189 -4.12 6.98 9.32
N VAL A 190 -4.05 8.22 8.83
CA VAL A 190 -2.81 8.97 8.63
C VAL A 190 -2.97 10.41 9.10
N LEU A 191 -1.86 11.06 9.47
CA LEU A 191 -1.83 12.50 9.79
C LEU A 191 -1.86 13.34 8.51
N THR A 192 -2.42 14.54 8.57
CA THR A 192 -2.49 15.46 7.42
C THR A 192 -1.65 16.72 7.65
N PRO A 193 -0.70 17.09 6.78
CA PRO A 193 -0.35 16.40 5.54
C PRO A 193 0.57 15.20 5.77
N SER A 194 0.44 14.19 4.91
CA SER A 194 1.41 13.10 4.79
C SER A 194 1.48 12.55 3.37
N SER A 195 2.62 11.95 3.04
CA SER A 195 2.80 11.15 1.82
C SER A 195 3.44 9.81 2.12
N PHE A 196 3.01 8.80 1.35
CA PHE A 196 3.50 7.43 1.48
C PHE A 196 3.84 6.88 0.10
N GLU A 197 5.05 6.36 -0.04
CA GLU A 197 5.36 5.41 -1.10
C GLU A 197 4.87 4.03 -0.66
N ILE A 198 3.89 3.50 -1.38
CA ILE A 198 3.36 2.16 -1.16
C ILE A 198 3.92 1.25 -2.24
N SER A 199 4.59 0.17 -1.85
CA SER A 199 5.28 -0.75 -2.76
C SER A 199 5.11 -2.20 -2.31
N HIS A 200 5.55 -3.15 -3.14
CA HIS A 200 5.70 -4.56 -2.75
C HIS A 200 6.87 -5.17 -3.52
N THR A 201 7.71 -5.95 -2.86
CA THR A 201 8.79 -6.72 -3.49
C THR A 201 9.09 -7.95 -2.65
N SER A 202 9.07 -9.12 -3.28
CA SER A 202 9.44 -10.40 -2.68
C SER A 202 10.25 -11.24 -3.67
N ALA A 203 10.57 -12.49 -3.31
CA ALA A 203 11.29 -13.40 -4.20
C ALA A 203 10.56 -13.60 -5.55
N PHE A 204 9.23 -13.65 -5.53
CA PHE A 204 8.41 -13.99 -6.70
C PHE A 204 7.44 -12.90 -7.14
N LEU A 205 7.17 -11.91 -6.30
CA LEU A 205 6.18 -10.87 -6.59
C LEU A 205 6.80 -9.48 -6.58
N LYS A 206 6.19 -8.57 -7.32
CA LYS A 206 6.54 -7.15 -7.34
C LYS A 206 5.30 -6.28 -7.57
N ALA A 207 5.38 -5.01 -7.20
CA ALA A 207 4.42 -3.99 -7.61
C ALA A 207 5.17 -2.73 -8.03
N ASP A 208 4.61 -2.01 -9.00
CA ASP A 208 5.07 -0.66 -9.29
C ASP A 208 4.68 0.26 -8.11
N PRO A 209 5.63 0.99 -7.51
CA PRO A 209 5.33 1.84 -6.36
C PRO A 209 4.32 2.93 -6.70
N ILE A 210 3.40 3.20 -5.76
CA ILE A 210 2.43 4.29 -5.87
C ILE A 210 2.67 5.31 -4.76
N MET A 211 2.52 6.59 -5.10
CA MET A 211 2.57 7.68 -4.13
C MET A 211 1.14 8.05 -3.71
N VAL A 212 0.88 8.02 -2.41
CA VAL A 212 -0.40 8.43 -1.81
C VAL A 212 -0.16 9.70 -1.00
N SER A 213 -0.87 10.77 -1.33
CA SER A 213 -0.82 12.04 -0.60
C SER A 213 -2.14 12.30 0.13
N ALA A 214 -2.06 12.53 1.43
CA ALA A 214 -3.15 12.93 2.29
C ALA A 214 -2.91 14.41 2.69
N VAL A 215 -3.66 15.35 2.10
CA VAL A 215 -3.45 16.80 2.25
C VAL A 215 -4.72 17.56 2.65
N GLU A 216 -5.84 16.87 2.88
CA GLU A 216 -7.15 17.45 3.18
C GLU A 216 -7.72 16.85 4.48
N PRO A 217 -7.65 17.57 5.62
CA PRO A 217 -8.12 17.05 6.90
C PRO A 217 -9.55 16.51 6.85
N GLY A 218 -9.76 15.28 7.34
CA GLY A 218 -11.05 14.59 7.36
C GLY A 218 -11.44 13.92 6.05
N ALA A 219 -10.61 14.02 4.99
CA ALA A 219 -10.88 13.37 3.72
C ALA A 219 -10.60 11.85 3.75
N THR A 220 -10.97 11.21 2.64
CA THR A 220 -10.65 9.81 2.36
C THR A 220 -9.96 9.73 1.01
N VAL A 221 -8.74 9.22 1.00
CA VAL A 221 -7.98 8.91 -0.21
C VAL A 221 -8.15 7.42 -0.55
N ARG A 222 -8.30 7.08 -1.83
CA ARG A 222 -8.32 5.69 -2.29
C ARG A 222 -7.02 5.38 -3.00
N ALA A 223 -6.41 4.25 -2.68
CA ALA A 223 -5.18 3.77 -3.28
C ALA A 223 -5.34 2.30 -3.70
N ASN A 224 -4.75 1.92 -4.83
CA ASN A 224 -4.73 0.54 -5.29
C ASN A 224 -3.31 0.16 -5.68
N LEU A 225 -2.74 -0.83 -4.99
CA LEU A 225 -1.45 -1.42 -5.31
C LEU A 225 -1.71 -2.74 -6.05
N GLU A 226 -1.27 -2.83 -7.30
CA GLU A 226 -1.36 -4.06 -8.09
C GLU A 226 -0.07 -4.86 -7.96
N VAL A 227 -0.15 -6.02 -7.31
CA VAL A 227 0.97 -6.96 -7.22
C VAL A 227 0.91 -7.92 -8.41
N VAL A 228 2.06 -8.13 -9.05
CA VAL A 228 2.25 -9.00 -10.22
C VAL A 228 3.37 -10.00 -9.97
N ALA A 229 3.31 -11.14 -10.67
CA ALA A 229 4.43 -12.08 -10.73
C ALA A 229 5.66 -11.39 -11.36
N ASN A 230 6.82 -11.56 -10.74
CA ASN A 230 8.08 -11.06 -11.27
C ASN A 230 8.73 -12.06 -12.24
N GLU A 231 9.82 -11.65 -12.86
CA GLU A 231 10.56 -12.45 -13.82
C GLU A 231 11.16 -13.73 -13.21
N ALA A 232 11.49 -13.71 -11.92
CA ALA A 232 12.02 -14.88 -11.21
C ALA A 232 10.95 -15.97 -11.06
N MET A 233 9.71 -15.60 -10.72
CA MET A 233 8.58 -16.53 -10.64
C MET A 233 8.30 -17.17 -12.00
N VAL A 234 8.17 -16.35 -13.05
CA VAL A 234 7.94 -16.84 -14.41
C VAL A 234 9.05 -17.80 -14.85
N SER A 235 10.30 -17.45 -14.58
CA SER A 235 11.45 -18.30 -14.93
C SER A 235 11.49 -19.61 -14.12
N HIS A 236 11.09 -19.58 -12.85
CA HIS A 236 11.01 -20.77 -12.02
C HIS A 236 9.97 -21.75 -12.57
N VAL A 237 8.74 -21.27 -12.77
CA VAL A 237 7.63 -22.07 -13.29
C VAL A 237 7.95 -22.58 -14.69
N GLN A 238 8.58 -21.77 -15.56
CA GLN A 238 9.00 -22.23 -16.89
C GLN A 238 9.95 -23.43 -16.82
N ARG A 239 10.91 -23.44 -15.88
CA ARG A 239 11.80 -24.60 -15.72
C ARG A 239 11.05 -25.83 -15.26
N GLU A 240 10.19 -25.70 -14.26
CA GLU A 240 9.42 -26.85 -13.75
C GLU A 240 8.48 -27.44 -14.80
N VAL A 241 7.80 -26.59 -15.58
CA VAL A 241 6.96 -27.02 -16.70
C VAL A 241 7.80 -27.72 -17.77
N ASN A 242 8.97 -27.17 -18.12
CA ASN A 242 9.86 -27.79 -19.10
C ASN A 242 10.38 -29.14 -18.63
N ASP A 243 10.87 -29.24 -17.39
CA ASP A 243 11.42 -30.47 -16.81
C ASP A 243 10.35 -31.56 -16.74
N TYR A 244 9.12 -31.22 -16.38
CA TYR A 244 7.97 -32.14 -16.40
C TYR A 244 7.65 -32.64 -17.82
N LEU A 245 7.61 -31.74 -18.81
CA LEU A 245 7.36 -32.13 -20.20
C LEU A 245 8.51 -32.98 -20.77
N ASP A 246 9.74 -32.71 -20.37
CA ASP A 246 10.91 -33.52 -20.73
C ASP A 246 10.83 -34.93 -20.13
N GLU A 247 10.42 -35.06 -18.87
CA GLU A 247 10.17 -36.35 -18.24
C GLU A 247 9.07 -37.11 -18.99
N CYS A 248 7.99 -36.43 -19.39
CA CYS A 248 6.94 -36.98 -20.24
C CYS A 248 7.47 -37.52 -21.58
N ALA A 249 8.37 -36.78 -22.24
CA ALA A 249 8.97 -37.19 -23.50
C ALA A 249 9.90 -38.41 -23.39
N THR A 250 10.28 -38.84 -22.17
CA THR A 250 11.03 -40.09 -21.99
C THR A 250 10.16 -41.35 -22.11
N GLN A 251 8.84 -41.23 -22.05
CA GLN A 251 7.93 -42.38 -22.08
C GLN A 251 7.80 -42.95 -23.50
N VAL A 252 8.10 -44.24 -23.67
CA VAL A 252 8.11 -44.93 -24.98
C VAL A 252 6.75 -45.51 -25.38
N VAL A 253 5.66 -44.77 -25.17
CA VAL A 253 4.28 -45.17 -25.48
C VAL A 253 3.55 -44.07 -26.26
N LEU A 254 2.53 -44.42 -27.05
CA LEU A 254 1.77 -43.45 -27.84
C LEU A 254 0.90 -42.50 -27.00
N LEU A 255 0.49 -42.96 -25.81
CA LEU A 255 -0.33 -42.22 -24.86
C LEU A 255 0.39 -42.25 -23.50
N PRO A 256 1.42 -41.40 -23.32
CA PRO A 256 2.13 -41.30 -22.05
C PRO A 256 1.18 -41.03 -20.88
N THR A 257 1.40 -41.70 -19.76
CA THR A 257 0.51 -41.57 -18.60
C THR A 257 0.86 -40.30 -17.84
N GLY A 258 -0.17 -39.50 -17.55
CA GLY A 258 -0.01 -38.23 -16.82
C GLY A 258 0.81 -37.22 -17.61
N CYS A 259 0.61 -37.14 -18.93
CA CYS A 259 1.23 -36.17 -19.82
C CYS A 259 0.15 -35.51 -20.70
N PRO A 260 0.33 -34.24 -21.09
CA PRO A 260 -0.69 -33.49 -21.81
C PRO A 260 -0.77 -33.83 -23.32
N PHE A 261 0.14 -34.64 -23.83
CA PHE A 261 0.18 -35.04 -25.24
C PHE A 261 0.05 -36.55 -25.42
N GLY A 262 -0.44 -36.94 -26.59
CA GLY A 262 -0.53 -38.33 -27.01
C GLY A 262 -1.14 -38.45 -28.40
N GLN A 263 -0.79 -39.51 -29.12
CA GLN A 263 -1.23 -39.71 -30.50
C GLN A 263 -1.87 -41.09 -30.67
N PRO A 264 -3.21 -41.18 -30.66
CA PRO A 264 -3.88 -42.45 -30.96
C PRO A 264 -3.61 -42.85 -32.41
N MET A 265 -3.28 -44.12 -32.63
CA MET A 265 -3.03 -44.66 -33.97
C MET A 265 -3.83 -45.94 -34.21
N SER A 266 -4.44 -46.05 -35.38
CA SER A 266 -5.13 -47.28 -35.82
C SER A 266 -4.18 -48.32 -36.41
N ASN A 267 -3.03 -47.89 -36.91
CA ASN A 267 -2.01 -48.75 -37.49
C ASN A 267 -1.19 -49.47 -36.42
N ARG A 268 -0.55 -50.59 -36.79
CA ARG A 268 0.27 -51.36 -35.85
C ARG A 268 1.64 -50.71 -35.69
N ILE A 269 2.05 -50.47 -34.45
CA ILE A 269 3.36 -49.93 -34.11
C ILE A 269 4.48 -50.94 -34.41
N VAL A 270 5.53 -50.48 -35.08
CA VAL A 270 6.68 -51.28 -35.54
C VAL A 270 7.93 -50.98 -34.70
N THR A 271 8.22 -49.71 -34.43
CA THR A 271 9.30 -49.27 -33.55
C THR A 271 8.73 -48.69 -32.25
N SER A 272 9.57 -48.55 -31.22
CA SER A 272 9.17 -47.78 -30.05
C SER A 272 8.91 -46.32 -30.45
N PRO A 273 7.83 -45.69 -29.95
CA PRO A 273 7.62 -44.25 -30.05
C PRO A 273 8.81 -43.47 -29.47
N GLU A 274 9.29 -42.48 -30.22
CA GLU A 274 10.29 -41.50 -29.78
C GLU A 274 9.60 -40.14 -29.65
N TRP A 275 9.57 -39.61 -28.43
CA TRP A 275 9.01 -38.29 -28.14
C TRP A 275 10.11 -37.27 -27.87
N SER A 276 9.84 -36.03 -28.23
CA SER A 276 10.58 -34.85 -27.77
C SER A 276 9.62 -33.67 -27.74
N ILE A 277 9.99 -32.57 -27.07
CA ILE A 277 9.17 -31.36 -27.08
C ILE A 277 9.61 -30.47 -28.24
N ALA A 278 8.72 -30.27 -29.22
CA ALA A 278 8.97 -29.40 -30.37
C ALA A 278 8.89 -27.92 -29.96
N ASN A 279 7.84 -27.58 -29.20
CA ASN A 279 7.59 -26.24 -28.70
C ASN A 279 7.09 -26.33 -27.26
N TYR A 280 7.85 -25.77 -26.31
CA TYR A 280 7.40 -25.62 -24.93
C TYR A 280 6.35 -24.51 -24.83
N PRO A 281 5.34 -24.66 -23.94
CA PRO A 281 4.39 -23.60 -23.68
C PRO A 281 5.10 -22.42 -23.00
N ALA A 282 4.91 -21.22 -23.52
CA ALA A 282 5.46 -20.02 -22.90
C ALA A 282 4.68 -19.69 -21.63
N VAL A 283 5.36 -19.67 -20.48
CA VAL A 283 4.72 -19.35 -19.20
C VAL A 283 4.37 -17.86 -19.16
N SER A 284 3.09 -17.59 -18.96
CA SER A 284 2.57 -16.28 -18.51
C SER A 284 1.67 -16.52 -17.32
N LEU A 285 1.78 -15.68 -16.29
CA LEU A 285 1.06 -15.85 -15.03
C LEU A 285 0.08 -14.70 -14.85
N VAL A 286 -1.17 -15.05 -14.59
CA VAL A 286 -2.23 -14.13 -14.17
C VAL A 286 -2.66 -14.46 -12.75
N PRO A 287 -3.25 -13.51 -12.01
CA PRO A 287 -3.72 -13.79 -10.67
C PRO A 287 -4.78 -14.90 -10.62
N GLY A 288 -4.68 -15.77 -9.63
CA GLY A 288 -5.68 -16.79 -9.34
C GLY A 288 -6.88 -16.25 -8.57
N SER A 289 -7.83 -17.14 -8.25
CA SER A 289 -9.05 -16.78 -7.50
C SER A 289 -8.84 -16.68 -5.99
N GLU A 290 -7.72 -17.19 -5.48
CA GLU A 290 -7.38 -17.24 -4.06
C GLU A 290 -6.06 -16.51 -3.79
N ALA A 291 -5.87 -16.05 -2.56
CA ALA A 291 -4.62 -15.43 -2.14
C ALA A 291 -3.44 -16.38 -2.32
N GLY A 292 -2.32 -15.86 -2.85
CA GLY A 292 -1.12 -16.67 -3.09
C GLY A 292 -1.20 -17.61 -4.30
N THR A 293 -2.29 -17.58 -5.07
CA THR A 293 -2.44 -18.42 -6.27
C THR A 293 -2.29 -17.62 -7.55
N TRP A 294 -1.66 -18.24 -8.55
CA TRP A 294 -1.43 -17.70 -9.88
C TRP A 294 -1.78 -18.77 -10.91
N LEU A 295 -2.39 -18.35 -12.01
CA LEU A 295 -2.78 -19.24 -13.09
C LEU A 295 -1.88 -18.99 -14.29
N MET A 296 -1.31 -20.06 -14.83
CA MET A 296 -0.91 -20.11 -16.22
C MET A 296 -2.13 -20.50 -17.05
N PRO A 297 -2.69 -19.58 -17.86
CA PRO A 297 -3.83 -19.89 -18.72
C PRO A 297 -3.49 -21.00 -19.71
N THR A 298 -4.53 -21.60 -20.30
CA THR A 298 -4.36 -22.57 -21.39
C THR A 298 -3.47 -21.99 -22.49
N THR A 299 -2.32 -22.63 -22.69
CA THR A 299 -1.28 -22.19 -23.62
C THR A 299 -0.94 -23.33 -24.56
N ASP A 300 -0.80 -23.01 -25.85
CA ASP A 300 -0.47 -24.00 -26.88
C ASP A 300 1.00 -24.46 -26.76
N ALA A 301 1.21 -25.74 -27.06
CA ALA A 301 2.51 -26.39 -27.11
C ALA A 301 2.48 -27.54 -28.13
N ALA A 302 3.65 -28.10 -28.44
CA ALA A 302 3.73 -29.22 -29.38
C ALA A 302 4.81 -30.23 -28.96
N ALA A 303 4.45 -31.51 -29.00
CA ALA A 303 5.38 -32.62 -28.83
C ALA A 303 5.66 -33.26 -30.19
N HIS A 304 6.91 -33.57 -30.49
CA HIS A 304 7.28 -34.25 -31.71
C HIS A 304 7.24 -35.76 -31.49
N LEU A 305 6.48 -36.48 -32.32
CA LEU A 305 6.43 -37.95 -32.31
C LEU A 305 7.05 -38.52 -33.57
N LYS A 306 8.02 -39.41 -33.35
CA LYS A 306 8.58 -40.28 -34.39
C LYS A 306 8.34 -41.75 -34.10
N VAL A 307 7.68 -42.46 -35.01
CA VAL A 307 7.42 -43.90 -34.89
C VAL A 307 7.13 -44.54 -36.24
N ASP A 308 7.67 -45.74 -36.47
CA ASP A 308 7.30 -46.54 -37.63
C ASP A 308 5.99 -47.28 -37.37
N VAL A 309 5.08 -47.19 -38.34
CA VAL A 309 3.76 -47.81 -38.30
C VAL A 309 3.56 -48.72 -39.50
N ARG A 310 2.79 -49.78 -39.30
CA ARG A 310 2.35 -50.70 -40.35
C ARG A 310 0.86 -50.57 -40.56
N SER A 311 0.49 -50.27 -41.81
CA SER A 311 -0.88 -50.24 -42.27
C SER A 311 -1.58 -51.57 -41.98
N ILE A 312 -2.73 -51.51 -41.31
CA ILE A 312 -3.57 -52.70 -41.07
C ILE A 312 -4.34 -53.15 -42.33
N PHE A 313 -4.36 -52.33 -43.39
CA PHE A 313 -5.09 -52.60 -44.61
C PHE A 313 -4.25 -53.35 -45.66
N ASP A 314 -3.01 -52.92 -45.88
CA ASP A 314 -2.13 -53.43 -46.94
C ASP A 314 -0.76 -53.91 -46.45
N GLY A 315 -0.47 -53.76 -45.15
CA GLY A 315 0.79 -54.21 -44.55
C GLY A 315 2.00 -53.35 -44.89
N SER A 316 1.84 -52.24 -45.62
CA SER A 316 2.92 -51.29 -45.90
C SER A 316 3.45 -50.65 -44.61
N VAL A 317 4.74 -50.31 -44.58
CA VAL A 317 5.40 -49.64 -43.44
C VAL A 317 5.70 -48.20 -43.83
N SER A 318 5.38 -47.26 -42.94
CA SER A 318 5.65 -45.84 -43.09
C SER A 318 6.08 -45.24 -41.75
N THR A 319 6.81 -44.14 -41.77
CA THR A 319 7.18 -43.40 -40.56
C THR A 319 6.17 -42.29 -40.31
N PHE A 320 5.62 -42.25 -39.10
CA PHE A 320 4.97 -41.07 -38.55
C PHE A 320 6.04 -40.21 -37.91
N ASP A 321 6.22 -38.98 -38.39
CA ASP A 321 7.25 -38.02 -37.97
C ASP A 321 6.58 -36.64 -38.07
N GLN A 322 5.86 -36.27 -37.01
CA GLN A 322 5.02 -35.07 -36.96
C GLN A 322 4.95 -34.49 -35.56
N ASP A 323 4.69 -33.18 -35.50
CA ASP A 323 4.34 -32.49 -34.27
C ASP A 323 2.88 -32.80 -33.92
N VAL A 324 2.65 -33.04 -32.63
CA VAL A 324 1.37 -33.34 -32.00
C VAL A 324 1.07 -32.16 -31.09
N ASP A 325 0.11 -31.35 -31.50
CA ASP A 325 -0.32 -30.18 -30.74
C ASP A 325 -1.03 -30.61 -29.45
N PHE A 326 -0.75 -29.87 -28.38
CA PHE A 326 -1.46 -30.00 -27.12
C PHE A 326 -1.56 -28.63 -26.45
N THR A 327 -2.36 -28.55 -25.40
CA THR A 327 -2.43 -27.36 -24.56
C THR A 327 -2.13 -27.73 -23.12
N SER A 328 -1.55 -26.79 -22.38
CA SER A 328 -1.29 -26.95 -20.95
C SER A 328 -1.73 -25.72 -20.19
N SER A 329 -2.14 -25.94 -18.95
CA SER A 329 -2.49 -24.90 -17.99
C SER A 329 -2.02 -25.37 -16.62
N TYR A 330 -1.57 -24.44 -15.79
CA TYR A 330 -1.01 -24.77 -14.47
C TYR A 330 -1.51 -23.78 -13.43
N LEU A 331 -1.85 -24.29 -12.25
CA LEU A 331 -2.05 -23.49 -11.05
C LEU A 331 -0.73 -23.47 -10.29
N VAL A 332 -0.26 -22.27 -9.96
CA VAL A 332 0.95 -22.03 -9.19
C VAL A 332 0.52 -21.49 -7.83
N THR A 333 0.86 -22.20 -6.77
CA THR A 333 0.59 -21.79 -5.39
C THR A 333 1.89 -21.40 -4.72
N LEU A 334 1.93 -20.19 -4.17
CA LEU A 334 3.01 -19.71 -3.31
C LEU A 334 2.93 -20.44 -1.96
N MET A 335 4.02 -21.11 -1.60
CA MET A 335 4.19 -21.81 -0.34
C MET A 335 5.07 -20.97 0.60
N PRO A 336 5.12 -21.28 1.91
CA PRO A 336 6.12 -20.71 2.81
C PRO A 336 7.56 -20.92 2.31
N ASP A 337 8.51 -20.13 2.82
CA ASP A 337 9.95 -20.23 2.54
C ASP A 337 10.34 -20.06 1.06
N ASP A 338 9.57 -19.26 0.30
CA ASP A 338 9.77 -19.01 -1.13
C ASP A 338 9.79 -20.31 -1.97
N GLU A 339 8.92 -21.26 -1.63
CA GLU A 339 8.64 -22.44 -2.46
C GLU A 339 7.43 -22.20 -3.38
N LEU A 340 7.44 -22.83 -4.56
CA LEU A 340 6.32 -22.84 -5.50
C LEU A 340 5.79 -24.26 -5.68
N LEU A 341 4.48 -24.43 -5.61
CA LEU A 341 3.81 -25.66 -6.02
C LEU A 341 3.13 -25.44 -7.38
N VAL A 342 3.62 -26.10 -8.41
CA VAL A 342 3.05 -26.05 -9.77
C VAL A 342 2.21 -27.30 -10.02
N THR A 343 0.91 -27.11 -10.24
CA THR A 343 -0.06 -28.20 -10.44
C THR A 343 -0.74 -28.05 -11.79
N GLU A 344 -0.59 -29.05 -12.66
CA GLU A 344 -1.29 -29.10 -13.95
C GLU A 344 -2.81 -29.04 -13.77
N GLN A 345 -3.45 -28.22 -14.60
CA GLN A 345 -4.90 -28.07 -14.66
C GLN A 345 -5.41 -28.79 -15.91
N PHE A 346 -6.21 -29.83 -15.70
CA PHE A 346 -6.89 -30.48 -16.81
C PHE A 346 -8.15 -29.69 -17.17
N PRO A 347 -8.37 -29.33 -18.44
CA PRO A 347 -9.64 -28.74 -18.85
C PRO A 347 -10.78 -29.72 -18.52
N ASN A 348 -11.81 -29.21 -17.84
CA ASN A 348 -13.04 -29.96 -17.56
C ASN A 348 -13.84 -30.26 -18.82
#